data_AF-A0A1S2W8X8-F1
#
_entry.id   AF-A0A1S2W8X8-F1
#
_cell.length_a   1.000
_cell.length_b   1.000
_cell.length_c   1.000
_cell.angle_alpha   90.00
_cell.angle_beta   90.00
_cell.angle_gamma   90.00
#
_symmetry.space_group_name_H-M   'P 1'
#
loop_
_entity.id
_entity.type
_entity.pdbx_description
1 polymer ?
#
loop_
_entity_poly.entity_id
_entity_poly.type
_entity_poly.pdbx_seq_one_letter_code
_entity_poly.pdbx_strand_id
1 'polypeptide(L)'
;MEKKLWMVYDSEEGLIGIYEDLDVATKEYENRKVDQEFTVADGVGFEGDERVVLAAIKRDYRVIDTEEPVVEEDELGNEYESGGTYAAFKEFVNE
;
A
#
# COMPACT_ATOMS: atom_id res chain seq x y z
N MET A 1 9.06 -8.71 14.57
CA MET A 1 7.59 -8.66 14.45
C MET A 1 7.29 -7.97 13.14
N GLU A 2 6.51 -8.58 12.25
CA GLU A 2 6.05 -7.91 11.03
C GLU A 2 5.18 -6.71 11.44
N LYS A 3 5.45 -5.53 10.89
CA LYS A 3 4.58 -4.36 11.08
C LYS A 3 3.25 -4.64 10.38
N LYS A 4 2.15 -4.62 11.13
CA LYS A 4 0.80 -4.70 10.56
C LYS A 4 0.45 -3.36 9.93
N LEU A 5 -0.22 -3.40 8.78
CA LEU A 5 -0.71 -2.22 8.10
C LEU A 5 -2.22 -2.33 7.97
N TRP A 6 -2.87 -1.18 7.98
CA TRP A 6 -4.32 -1.07 7.96
C TRP A 6 -4.73 -0.14 6.83
N MET A 7 -5.61 -0.63 5.96
CA MET A 7 -6.16 0.11 4.85
C MET A 7 -7.55 0.59 5.20
N VAL A 8 -7.82 1.87 4.93
CA VAL A 8 -9.18 2.43 4.91
C VAL A 8 -9.53 2.72 3.45
N TYR A 9 -10.66 2.18 3.00
CA TYR A 9 -11.15 2.31 1.63
C TYR A 9 -12.61 2.74 1.65
N ASP A 10 -12.99 3.68 0.80
CA ASP A 10 -14.38 4.10 0.57
C ASP A 10 -14.80 3.71 -0.84
N SER A 11 -16.01 3.17 -1.01
CA SER A 11 -16.45 2.67 -2.32
C SER A 11 -16.60 3.74 -3.40
N GLU A 12 -16.78 5.03 -3.06
CA GLU A 12 -16.85 6.12 -4.05
C GLU A 12 -15.55 6.90 -4.17
N GLU A 13 -14.84 7.17 -3.06
CA GLU A 13 -13.58 7.93 -3.09
C GLU A 13 -12.35 7.06 -3.36
N GLY A 14 -12.46 5.75 -3.18
CA GLY A 14 -11.37 4.79 -3.34
C GLY A 14 -10.48 4.70 -2.09
N LEU A 15 -9.16 4.56 -2.31
CA LEU A 15 -8.21 4.40 -1.21
C LEU A 15 -8.07 5.69 -0.40
N ILE A 16 -8.51 5.65 0.86
CA ILE A 16 -8.38 6.77 1.78
C ILE A 16 -6.97 6.86 2.36
N GLY A 17 -6.44 5.72 2.82
CA GLY A 17 -5.12 5.71 3.44
C GLY A 17 -4.65 4.32 3.89
N ILE A 18 -3.34 4.25 4.15
CA ILE A 18 -2.66 3.09 4.73
C ILE A 18 -1.93 3.56 5.99
N TYR A 19 -2.18 2.88 7.11
CA TYR A 19 -1.69 3.28 8.43
C TYR A 19 -0.91 2.14 9.09
N GLU A 20 0.16 2.48 9.81
CA GLU A 20 0.92 1.52 10.65
C GLU A 20 0.26 1.29 12.02
N ASP A 21 -0.65 2.17 12.42
CA ASP A 21 -1.32 2.17 13.71
C ASP A 21 -2.82 1.89 13.53
N LEU A 22 -3.33 0.88 14.25
CA LEU A 22 -4.73 0.47 14.15
C LEU A 22 -5.68 1.54 14.70
N ASP A 23 -5.31 2.23 15.79
CA ASP A 23 -6.17 3.22 16.42
C ASP A 23 -6.34 4.43 15.51
N VAL A 24 -5.25 4.82 14.82
CA VAL A 24 -5.31 5.86 13.77
C VAL A 24 -6.19 5.42 12.60
N ALA A 25 -6.03 4.20 12.10
CA ALA A 25 -6.86 3.67 11.01
C ALA A 25 -8.35 3.58 11.39
N THR A 26 -8.63 3.14 12.62
CA THR A 26 -9.99 3.03 13.16
C THR A 26 -10.63 4.40 13.31
N LYS A 27 -9.86 5.40 13.77
CA LYS A 27 -10.36 6.76 13.87
C LYS A 27 -10.73 7.33 12.50
N GLU A 28 -9.91 7.12 11.48
CA GLU A 28 -10.25 7.55 10.12
C GLU A 28 -11.49 6.81 9.60
N TYR A 29 -11.56 5.49 9.79
CA TYR A 29 -12.73 4.68 9.43
C TYR A 29 -14.04 5.23 10.04
N GLU A 30 -14.06 5.48 11.35
CA GLU A 30 -15.24 6.00 12.03
C GLU A 30 -15.58 7.43 11.58
N ASN A 31 -14.57 8.30 11.36
CA ASN A 31 -14.82 9.63 10.81
C ASN A 31 -15.50 9.56 9.45
N ARG A 32 -15.02 8.68 8.55
CA ARG A 32 -15.64 8.49 7.22
C ARG A 32 -17.05 7.97 7.34
N LYS A 33 -17.34 7.03 8.25
CA LYS A 33 -18.71 6.57 8.49
C LYS A 33 -19.64 7.70 8.94
N VAL A 34 -19.19 8.54 9.87
CA VAL A 34 -20.00 9.66 10.39
C VAL A 34 -20.27 10.70 9.31
N ASP A 35 -19.26 11.07 8.50
CA ASP A 35 -19.45 12.01 7.39
C ASP A 35 -20.49 11.51 6.37
N GLN A 36 -20.60 10.19 6.22
CA GLN A 36 -21.60 9.55 5.37
C GLN A 36 -23.00 9.51 5.98
N GLU A 37 -23.15 9.35 7.30
CA GLU A 37 -24.48 9.44 7.97
C GLU A 37 -25.19 10.78 7.65
N PHE A 38 -24.44 11.86 7.44
CA PHE A 38 -25.00 13.15 7.02
C PHE A 38 -25.44 13.20 5.55
N THR A 39 -24.85 12.38 4.68
CA THR A 39 -25.11 12.36 3.23
C THR A 39 -26.26 11.41 2.88
N VAL A 40 -26.50 10.36 3.68
CA VAL A 40 -27.59 9.38 3.49
C VAL A 40 -28.99 9.97 3.78
N ALA A 41 -29.09 11.21 4.26
CA ALA A 41 -30.36 11.92 4.44
C ALA A 41 -31.20 12.08 3.15
N ASP A 42 -30.62 11.86 1.96
CA ASP A 42 -31.28 11.97 0.65
C ASP A 42 -31.94 10.67 0.12
N GLY A 43 -32.17 9.67 0.99
CA GLY A 43 -33.23 8.69 0.78
C GLY A 43 -32.91 7.44 -0.04
N VAL A 44 -31.63 7.13 -0.28
CA VAL A 44 -31.19 5.83 -0.82
C VAL A 44 -30.21 5.22 0.18
N GLY A 45 -30.76 4.44 1.12
CA GLY A 45 -30.04 3.94 2.27
C GLY A 45 -29.02 2.86 1.92
N PHE A 46 -27.74 3.18 2.09
CA PHE A 46 -26.71 2.21 2.42
C PHE A 46 -26.37 2.42 3.90
N GLU A 47 -26.37 1.35 4.69
CA GLU A 47 -25.86 1.44 6.07
C GLU A 47 -24.35 1.72 5.96
N GLY A 48 -23.82 2.75 6.64
CA GLY A 48 -22.45 3.25 6.42
C GLY A 48 -21.33 2.19 6.55
N ASP A 49 -21.62 1.05 7.16
CA ASP A 49 -20.73 -0.13 7.24
C ASP A 49 -20.57 -0.89 5.91
N GLU A 50 -21.42 -0.67 4.90
CA GLU A 50 -21.32 -1.31 3.58
C GLU A 50 -20.42 -0.54 2.62
N ARG A 51 -20.14 0.74 2.91
CA ARG A 51 -19.42 1.68 2.03
C ARG A 51 -17.94 1.83 2.36
N VAL A 52 -17.60 1.85 3.65
CA VAL A 52 -16.23 2.04 4.13
C VAL A 52 -15.69 0.71 4.63
N VAL A 53 -14.47 0.35 4.22
CA VAL A 53 -13.80 -0.89 4.62
C VAL A 53 -12.53 -0.57 5.39
N LEU A 54 -12.40 -1.15 6.59
CA LEU A 54 -11.15 -1.23 7.34
C LEU A 54 -10.59 -2.66 7.21
N ALA A 55 -9.40 -2.80 6.64
CA ALA A 55 -8.77 -4.09 6.41
C ALA A 55 -7.31 -4.13 6.88
N ALA A 56 -6.90 -5.25 7.49
CA ALA A 56 -5.49 -5.53 7.70
C ALA A 56 -4.87 -5.95 6.36
N ILE A 57 -3.78 -5.30 5.95
CA ILE A 57 -3.06 -5.62 4.72
C ILE A 57 -1.63 -6.08 5.03
N LYS A 58 -1.14 -7.02 4.22
CA LYS A 58 0.25 -7.49 4.26
C LYS A 58 0.99 -6.92 3.04
N ARG A 59 2.18 -6.33 3.26
CA ARG A 59 3.06 -5.98 2.15
C ARG A 59 3.85 -7.20 1.74
N ASP A 60 3.61 -7.66 0.52
CA ASP A 60 4.47 -8.65 -0.14
C ASP A 60 5.43 -7.90 -1.07
N TYR A 61 6.68 -7.78 -0.65
CA TYR A 61 7.75 -7.25 -1.48
C TYR A 61 8.33 -8.37 -2.32
N ARG A 62 8.30 -8.23 -3.65
CA ARG A 62 9.02 -9.12 -4.56
C ARG A 62 10.16 -8.34 -5.20
N VAL A 63 11.38 -8.82 -4.93
CA VAL A 63 12.58 -8.36 -5.60
C VAL A 63 12.86 -9.36 -6.71
N ILE A 64 13.05 -8.85 -7.92
CA ILE A 64 13.43 -9.65 -9.07
C ILE A 64 14.90 -9.40 -9.34
N ASP A 65 15.66 -10.48 -9.47
CA ASP A 65 17.00 -10.45 -10.04
C ASP A 65 16.88 -10.06 -11.51
N THR A 66 17.50 -8.95 -11.91
CA THR A 66 17.40 -8.46 -13.28
C THR A 66 18.26 -9.25 -14.26
N GLU A 67 19.16 -10.11 -13.76
CA GLU A 67 20.24 -10.75 -14.53
C GLU A 67 21.23 -9.75 -15.16
N GLU A 68 21.07 -8.45 -14.92
CA GLU A 68 21.99 -7.42 -15.40
C GLU A 68 23.17 -7.30 -14.44
N PRO A 69 24.42 -7.51 -14.89
CA PRO A 69 25.58 -7.49 -14.02
C PRO A 69 25.81 -6.09 -13.44
N VAL A 70 26.17 -6.03 -12.17
CA VAL A 70 26.61 -4.80 -11.52
C VAL A 70 28.02 -4.46 -12.03
N VAL A 71 28.15 -3.27 -12.61
CA VAL A 71 29.43 -2.73 -13.08
C VAL A 71 29.94 -1.73 -12.04
N GLU A 72 31.17 -1.93 -11.60
CA GLU A 72 31.88 -1.05 -10.67
C GLU A 72 33.12 -0.44 -11.35
N GLU A 73 33.56 0.71 -10.86
CA GLU A 73 34.75 1.42 -11.35
C GLU A 73 35.86 1.32 -10.30
N ASP A 74 37.06 0.91 -10.71
CA ASP A 74 38.23 0.89 -9.83
C ASP A 74 38.83 2.31 -9.61
N GLU A 75 39.82 2.43 -8.73
CA GLU A 75 40.48 3.73 -8.45
C GLU A 75 41.21 4.34 -9.65
N LEU A 76 41.39 3.57 -10.74
CA LEU A 76 42.05 3.97 -11.97
C LEU A 76 41.05 4.32 -13.08
N GLY A 77 39.75 4.18 -12.83
CA GLY A 77 38.69 4.45 -13.79
C GLY A 77 38.36 3.28 -14.71
N ASN A 78 38.78 2.05 -14.40
CA ASN A 78 38.42 0.87 -15.18
C ASN A 78 37.15 0.23 -14.65
N GLU A 79 36.22 -0.05 -15.56
CA GLU A 79 34.99 -0.76 -15.26
C GLU A 79 35.22 -2.29 -15.17
N TYR A 80 34.61 -2.94 -14.19
CA TYR A 80 34.60 -4.40 -14.04
C TYR A 80 33.27 -4.90 -13.47
N GLU A 81 32.90 -6.14 -13.80
CA GLU A 81 31.73 -6.79 -13.22
C GLU A 81 32.04 -7.25 -11.78
N SER A 82 31.23 -6.83 -10.81
CA SER A 82 31.45 -7.18 -9.40
C SER A 82 31.01 -8.59 -9.03
N GLY A 83 30.45 -9.34 -10.00
CA GLY A 83 29.92 -10.69 -9.81
C GLY A 83 28.51 -10.73 -9.21
N GLY A 84 27.92 -9.57 -8.90
CA GLY A 84 26.51 -9.42 -8.55
C GLY A 84 25.66 -8.97 -9.74
N THR A 85 24.35 -9.09 -9.60
CA THR A 85 23.35 -8.55 -10.55
C THR A 85 22.47 -7.52 -9.88
N TYR A 86 21.92 -6.59 -10.67
CA TYR A 86 20.99 -5.60 -10.16
C TYR A 86 19.68 -6.25 -9.69
N ALA A 87 19.03 -5.59 -8.75
CA ALA A 87 17.76 -6.02 -8.19
C ALA A 87 16.70 -4.95 -8.47
N ALA A 88 15.55 -5.35 -9.02
CA ALA A 88 14.44 -4.45 -9.30
C ALA A 88 13.25 -4.74 -8.40
N PHE A 89 12.63 -3.67 -7.88
CA PHE A 89 11.30 -3.75 -7.28
C PHE A 89 10.26 -3.76 -8.39
N LYS A 90 9.46 -4.82 -8.44
CA LYS A 90 8.29 -4.88 -9.32
C LYS A 90 7.05 -5.03 -8.48
N GLU A 91 6.16 -4.05 -8.58
CA GLU A 91 4.83 -4.13 -8.00
C GLU A 91 4.01 -5.09 -8.89
N PHE A 92 3.52 -6.17 -8.29
CA PHE A 92 2.68 -7.14 -8.99
C PHE A 92 1.23 -6.87 -8.58
N VAL A 93 0.42 -6.42 -9.54
CA VAL A 93 -1.03 -6.37 -9.39
C VAL A 93 -1.54 -7.79 -9.65
N ASN A 94 -2.08 -8.46 -8.63
CA ASN A 94 -2.77 -9.73 -8.85
C ASN A 94 -4.12 -9.41 -9.48
N GLU A 95 -4.35 -9.92 -10.70
CA GLU A 95 -5.66 -9.93 -11.38
C GLU A 95 -6.59 -11.01 -10.80
#